data_AF-A0A4Q4UD94-F1
#
_entry.id   AF-A0A4Q4UD94-F1
#
_cell.length_a   1.000
_cell.length_b   1.000
_cell.length_c   1.000
_cell.angle_alpha   90.00
_cell.angle_beta   90.00
_cell.angle_gamma   90.00
#
_symmetry.space_group_name_H-M   'P 1'
#
loop_
_entity.id
_entity.type
_entity.pdbx_description
1 polymer ?
#
loop_
_entity_poly.entity_id
_entity_poly.type
_entity_poly.pdbx_seq_one_letter_code
_entity_poly.pdbx_strand_id
1 'polypeptide(L)'
;MKFSTITLACLSTAIQARTLPSSPQILDSSTSILAKRAEVRCQNELGDIWIDLTLAAANLAAAPTETGRSGYPHEFRNFQGFTWVDYRCHDRGPILELPIFADGHQYNTDSRPKDRPGEVRLIYTEYGKIFCGVIAHEQGSSGNFGMCT
;
A
#
# COMPACT_ATOMS: atom_id res chain seq x y z
N MET A 1 79.46 18.82 -40.02
CA MET A 1 79.04 17.85 -38.99
C MET A 1 77.57 17.54 -39.23
N LYS A 2 77.26 16.28 -39.58
CA LYS A 2 75.91 15.79 -39.88
C LYS A 2 75.34 15.17 -38.60
N PHE A 3 74.14 15.55 -38.18
CA PHE A 3 73.41 14.84 -37.14
C PHE A 3 72.17 14.19 -37.73
N SER A 4 72.17 12.86 -37.65
CA SER A 4 71.12 11.95 -38.10
C SER A 4 69.97 11.93 -37.10
N THR A 5 68.77 11.93 -37.65
CA THR A 5 67.46 11.74 -37.03
C THR A 5 67.35 10.36 -36.38
N ILE A 6 66.71 10.27 -35.21
CA ILE A 6 66.07 9.03 -34.72
C ILE A 6 64.63 9.36 -34.37
N THR A 7 63.73 8.91 -35.24
CA THR A 7 62.27 8.99 -35.08
C THR A 7 61.81 7.82 -34.22
N LEU A 8 61.20 8.09 -33.06
CA LEU A 8 60.65 7.06 -32.17
C LEU A 8 59.20 6.75 -32.60
N ALA A 9 58.98 5.56 -33.15
CA ALA A 9 57.66 5.08 -33.53
C ALA A 9 56.94 4.47 -32.31
N CYS A 10 55.82 5.08 -31.90
CA CYS A 10 54.97 4.59 -30.83
C CYS A 10 53.97 3.56 -31.39
N LEU A 11 54.18 2.26 -31.11
CA LEU A 11 53.22 1.21 -31.43
C LEU A 11 52.03 1.28 -30.46
N SER A 12 50.86 1.68 -30.96
CA SER A 12 49.60 1.56 -30.23
C SER A 12 48.90 0.26 -30.64
N THR A 13 48.85 -0.72 -29.74
CA THR A 13 48.04 -1.92 -29.94
C THR A 13 46.57 -1.61 -29.64
N ALA A 14 45.72 -1.67 -30.67
CA ALA A 14 44.28 -1.51 -30.53
C ALA A 14 43.66 -2.74 -29.83
N ILE A 15 42.99 -2.52 -28.70
CA ILE A 15 42.19 -3.53 -28.01
C ILE A 15 40.90 -3.72 -28.82
N GLN A 16 40.66 -4.92 -29.34
CA GLN A 16 39.39 -5.27 -30.00
C GLN A 16 38.27 -5.37 -28.94
N ALA A 17 37.32 -4.45 -29.00
CA ALA A 17 36.05 -4.59 -28.28
C ALA A 17 35.22 -5.69 -28.92
N ARG A 18 34.95 -6.77 -28.19
CA ARG A 18 34.01 -7.82 -28.60
C ARG A 18 32.59 -7.27 -28.48
N THR A 19 31.91 -7.10 -29.60
CA THR A 19 30.47 -6.82 -29.62
C THR A 19 29.72 -8.07 -29.16
N LEU A 20 28.96 -7.94 -28.06
CA LEU A 20 28.01 -8.98 -27.64
C LEU A 20 26.82 -8.98 -28.63
N PRO A 21 26.37 -10.15 -29.10
CA PRO A 21 25.18 -10.24 -29.92
C PRO A 21 23.96 -9.81 -29.08
N SER A 22 23.26 -8.77 -29.54
CA SER A 22 21.96 -8.36 -29.00
C SER A 22 20.94 -9.44 -29.31
N SER A 23 20.73 -10.33 -28.35
CA SER A 23 19.63 -11.29 -28.35
C SER A 23 18.29 -10.54 -28.50
N PRO A 24 17.36 -11.01 -29.33
CA PRO A 24 16.03 -10.41 -29.42
C PRO A 24 15.36 -10.54 -28.05
N GLN A 25 15.04 -9.38 -27.45
CA GLN A 25 14.15 -9.29 -26.29
C GLN A 25 12.78 -9.77 -26.75
N ILE A 26 12.51 -11.07 -26.63
CA ILE A 26 11.16 -11.60 -26.64
C ILE A 26 10.45 -10.89 -25.49
N LEU A 27 9.54 -9.98 -25.85
CA LEU A 27 8.76 -9.16 -24.95
C LEU A 27 8.06 -10.08 -23.95
N ASP A 28 8.57 -10.03 -22.74
CA ASP A 28 8.21 -10.92 -21.65
C ASP A 28 6.76 -10.64 -21.23
N SER A 29 5.87 -11.59 -21.51
CA SER A 29 4.47 -11.62 -21.01
C SER A 29 4.38 -11.66 -19.47
N SER A 30 5.52 -11.68 -18.80
CA SER A 30 5.73 -11.66 -17.34
C SER A 30 5.31 -10.33 -16.66
N THR A 31 5.05 -9.26 -17.42
CA THR A 31 4.36 -8.07 -16.88
C THR A 31 2.89 -8.31 -16.52
N SER A 32 2.28 -9.41 -16.99
CA SER A 32 0.95 -9.85 -16.52
C SER A 32 0.97 -10.45 -15.10
N ILE A 33 2.16 -10.72 -14.55
CA ILE A 33 2.43 -11.24 -13.20
C ILE A 33 2.92 -10.10 -12.26
N LEU A 34 2.90 -8.85 -12.70
CA LEU A 34 3.26 -7.70 -11.86
C LEU A 34 2.06 -7.32 -10.97
N ALA A 35 2.03 -7.95 -9.79
CA ALA A 35 1.05 -7.77 -8.72
C ALA A 35 -0.40 -8.07 -9.14
N LYS A 36 -0.83 -9.32 -8.94
CA LYS A 36 -2.21 -9.53 -8.51
C LYS A 36 -2.42 -8.58 -7.32
N ARG A 37 -3.15 -7.48 -7.53
CA ARG A 37 -3.52 -6.54 -6.47
C ARG A 37 -4.00 -7.40 -5.32
N ALA A 38 -3.35 -7.27 -4.16
CA ALA A 38 -3.81 -7.99 -2.99
C ALA A 38 -5.12 -7.31 -2.60
N GLU A 39 -6.23 -7.80 -3.15
CA GLU A 39 -7.57 -7.31 -2.86
C GLU A 39 -8.17 -8.18 -1.77
N VAL A 40 -8.86 -7.54 -0.82
CA VAL A 40 -9.70 -8.24 0.16
C VAL A 40 -11.16 -8.00 -0.16
N ARG A 41 -11.97 -9.03 0.04
CA ARG A 41 -13.42 -8.97 -0.13
C ARG A 41 -14.08 -8.68 1.20
N CYS A 42 -14.83 -7.59 1.25
CA CYS A 42 -15.70 -7.23 2.37
C CYS A 42 -17.13 -7.65 2.05
N GLN A 43 -17.71 -8.52 2.86
CA GLN A 43 -19.11 -8.93 2.69
C GLN A 43 -20.05 -7.85 3.23
N ASN A 44 -21.07 -7.49 2.46
CA ASN A 44 -22.12 -6.56 2.86
C ASN A 44 -23.45 -6.97 2.21
N GLU A 45 -24.57 -6.80 2.91
CA GLU A 45 -25.91 -7.13 2.41
C GLU A 45 -26.30 -6.35 1.13
N LEU A 46 -25.70 -5.18 0.89
CA LEU A 46 -25.91 -4.39 -0.32
C LEU A 46 -25.00 -4.82 -1.50
N GLY A 47 -24.07 -5.75 -1.27
CA GLY A 47 -23.13 -6.28 -2.24
C GLY A 47 -21.69 -6.27 -1.73
N ASP A 48 -20.89 -7.22 -2.18
CA ASP A 48 -19.48 -7.33 -1.80
C ASP A 48 -18.69 -6.09 -2.25
N ILE A 49 -17.83 -5.59 -1.36
CA ILE A 49 -16.92 -4.46 -1.61
C ILE A 49 -15.49 -4.99 -1.69
N TRP A 50 -14.77 -4.62 -2.75
CA TRP A 50 -13.37 -5.03 -2.96
C TRP A 50 -12.43 -3.88 -2.61
N ILE A 51 -11.42 -4.16 -1.79
CA ILE A 51 -10.44 -3.18 -1.34
C ILE A 51 -9.05 -3.61 -1.79
N ASP A 52 -8.41 -2.80 -2.62
CA ASP A 52 -6.99 -2.94 -2.96
C ASP A 52 -6.14 -2.57 -1.73
N LEU A 53 -5.40 -3.55 -1.19
CA LEU A 53 -4.54 -3.34 -0.02
C LEU A 53 -3.40 -2.36 -0.28
N THR A 54 -3.03 -2.11 -1.53
CA THR A 54 -2.08 -1.05 -1.89
C THR A 54 -2.67 0.33 -1.59
N LEU A 55 -3.96 0.54 -1.90
CA LEU A 55 -4.68 1.77 -1.60
C LEU A 55 -4.96 1.89 -0.09
N ALA A 56 -5.26 0.77 0.58
CA ALA A 56 -5.38 0.75 2.04
C ALA A 56 -4.05 1.12 2.73
N ALA A 57 -2.92 0.63 2.23
CA ALA A 57 -1.59 0.99 2.74
C ALA A 57 -1.27 2.48 2.51
N ALA A 58 -1.67 3.05 1.38
CA ALA A 58 -1.55 4.49 1.14
C ALA A 58 -2.42 5.31 2.11
N ASN A 59 -3.64 4.85 2.39
CA ASN A 59 -4.52 5.45 3.41
C ASN A 59 -3.89 5.35 4.81
N LEU A 60 -3.30 4.21 5.17
CA LEU A 60 -2.60 4.03 6.44
C LEU A 60 -1.42 5.01 6.61
N ALA A 61 -0.62 5.19 5.56
CA ALA A 61 0.51 6.12 5.60
C ALA A 61 0.07 7.56 5.90
N ALA A 62 -1.09 7.95 5.38
CA ALA A 62 -1.68 9.27 5.58
C ALA A 62 -2.60 9.39 6.80
N ALA A 63 -3.01 8.28 7.42
CA ALA A 63 -3.97 8.27 8.51
C ALA A 63 -3.49 9.12 9.70
N PRO A 64 -4.28 10.07 10.23
CA PRO A 64 -3.94 10.74 11.48
C PRO A 64 -4.05 9.76 12.66
N THR A 65 -3.48 10.08 13.81
CA THR A 65 -3.66 9.28 15.05
C THR A 65 -4.65 9.92 16.01
N GLU A 66 -4.99 11.18 15.79
CA GLU A 66 -5.93 11.95 16.61
C GLU A 66 -7.31 12.01 15.93
N THR A 67 -8.37 12.04 16.73
CA THR A 67 -9.73 12.22 16.23
C THR A 67 -9.93 13.62 15.66
N GLY A 68 -10.18 13.69 14.35
CA GLY A 68 -10.50 14.94 13.66
C GLY A 68 -11.92 15.42 13.91
N ARG A 69 -12.28 16.56 13.33
CA ARG A 69 -13.61 17.16 13.56
C ARG A 69 -14.74 16.24 13.10
N SER A 70 -14.58 15.41 12.09
CA SER A 70 -15.58 14.43 11.64
C SER A 70 -15.95 13.38 12.71
N GLY A 71 -15.10 13.20 13.72
CA GLY A 71 -15.15 12.10 14.68
C GLY A 71 -14.32 10.88 14.26
N TYR A 72 -13.59 10.95 13.14
CA TYR A 72 -12.63 9.93 12.71
C TYR A 72 -11.19 10.47 12.64
N PRO A 73 -10.19 9.58 12.77
CA PRO A 73 -10.30 8.22 13.28
C PRO A 73 -10.73 8.22 14.76
N HIS A 74 -11.16 7.09 15.27
CA HIS A 74 -11.40 6.92 16.70
C HIS A 74 -11.07 5.51 17.15
N GLU A 75 -10.99 5.31 18.47
CA GLU A 75 -10.74 4.00 19.07
C GLU A 75 -11.74 2.95 18.55
N PHE A 76 -11.20 1.83 18.09
CA PHE A 76 -11.93 0.62 17.77
C PHE A 76 -11.79 -0.39 18.91
N ARG A 77 -12.85 -0.57 19.70
CA ARG A 77 -12.83 -1.39 20.92
C ARG A 77 -12.89 -2.90 20.68
N ASN A 78 -13.06 -3.33 19.42
CA ASN A 78 -13.10 -4.74 19.04
C ASN A 78 -14.12 -5.59 19.82
N PHE A 79 -15.35 -5.09 20.00
CA PHE A 79 -16.40 -5.81 20.73
C PHE A 79 -16.79 -7.15 20.07
N GLN A 80 -16.55 -7.30 18.77
CA GLN A 80 -16.76 -8.52 17.99
C GLN A 80 -15.68 -9.59 18.25
N GLY A 81 -14.58 -9.27 18.94
CA GLY A 81 -13.53 -10.23 19.27
C GLY A 81 -12.70 -10.68 18.07
N PHE A 82 -12.44 -9.80 17.10
CA PHE A 82 -11.56 -10.12 15.98
C PHE A 82 -10.15 -10.46 16.47
N THR A 83 -9.57 -11.48 15.86
CA THR A 83 -8.15 -11.84 16.03
C THR A 83 -7.35 -11.23 14.90
N TRP A 84 -6.32 -10.46 15.22
CA TRP A 84 -5.46 -9.83 14.22
C TRP A 84 -4.26 -10.72 13.92
N VAL A 85 -3.85 -10.75 12.64
CA VAL A 85 -2.69 -11.55 12.23
C VAL A 85 -1.40 -11.02 12.85
N ASP A 86 -1.29 -9.70 13.00
CA ASP A 86 -0.16 -9.05 13.65
C ASP A 86 -0.40 -8.92 15.16
N TYR A 87 0.38 -9.64 15.96
CA TYR A 87 0.28 -9.63 17.43
C TYR A 87 0.40 -8.22 18.03
N ARG A 88 1.07 -7.28 17.33
CA ARG A 88 1.26 -5.91 17.80
C ARG A 88 -0.06 -5.13 17.84
N CYS A 89 -1.10 -5.60 17.15
CA CYS A 89 -2.46 -5.07 17.23
C CYS A 89 -3.20 -5.44 18.52
N HIS A 90 -2.62 -6.30 19.36
CA HIS A 90 -3.12 -6.64 20.69
C HIS A 90 -2.28 -5.98 21.80
N ASP A 91 -0.97 -5.88 21.61
CA ASP A 91 -0.03 -5.59 22.70
C ASP A 91 0.37 -4.11 22.84
N ARG A 92 0.00 -3.24 21.89
CA ARG A 92 0.55 -1.87 21.79
C ARG A 92 -0.42 -0.74 22.15
N GLY A 93 -1.53 -1.04 22.82
CA GLY A 93 -2.51 -0.03 23.22
C GLY A 93 -3.66 0.11 22.22
N PRO A 94 -4.32 1.29 22.17
CA PRO A 94 -5.51 1.48 21.34
C PRO A 94 -5.27 1.21 19.86
N ILE A 95 -6.25 0.56 19.23
CA ILE A 95 -6.36 0.49 17.78
C ILE A 95 -7.45 1.46 17.33
N LEU A 96 -7.29 2.01 16.14
CA LEU A 96 -8.16 3.02 15.57
C LEU A 96 -8.87 2.46 14.35
N GLU A 97 -10.10 2.91 14.13
CA GLU A 97 -10.82 2.73 12.87
C GLU A 97 -10.84 4.03 12.05
N LEU A 98 -10.56 3.92 10.75
CA LEU A 98 -10.64 5.02 9.78
C LEU A 98 -11.43 4.58 8.54
N PRO A 99 -12.40 5.37 8.06
CA PRO A 99 -13.06 5.11 6.78
C PRO A 99 -12.08 5.04 5.61
N ILE A 100 -12.24 4.04 4.76
CA ILE A 100 -11.51 3.89 3.49
C ILE A 100 -12.47 3.45 2.38
N PHE A 101 -12.06 3.67 1.13
CA PHE A 101 -12.93 3.46 -0.04
C PHE A 101 -12.21 2.65 -1.11
N ALA A 102 -12.99 1.96 -1.96
CA ALA A 102 -12.47 1.08 -3.01
C ALA A 102 -11.63 1.80 -4.07
N ASP A 103 -11.93 3.08 -4.34
CA ASP A 103 -11.14 3.94 -5.24
C ASP A 103 -9.89 4.53 -4.56
N GLY A 104 -9.71 4.30 -3.27
CA GLY A 104 -8.55 4.71 -2.49
C GLY A 104 -8.54 6.18 -2.04
N HIS A 105 -9.59 6.97 -2.31
CA HIS A 105 -9.61 8.35 -1.85
C HIS A 105 -9.59 8.43 -0.31
N GLN A 106 -9.02 9.50 0.22
CA GLN A 106 -8.93 9.71 1.67
C GLN A 106 -10.24 10.27 2.22
N TYR A 107 -10.66 9.76 3.37
CA TYR A 107 -11.74 10.36 4.13
C TYR A 107 -11.34 11.70 4.73
N ASN A 108 -12.16 12.73 4.57
CA ASN A 108 -11.93 14.04 5.16
C ASN A 108 -12.27 14.02 6.67
N THR A 109 -11.24 13.82 7.48
CA THR A 109 -11.34 13.73 8.94
C THR A 109 -11.75 15.03 9.60
N ASP A 110 -11.73 16.16 8.91
CA ASP A 110 -12.09 17.49 9.45
C ASP A 110 -13.43 18.05 8.94
N SER A 111 -14.18 17.24 8.20
CA SER A 111 -15.50 17.59 7.65
C SER A 111 -16.54 17.91 8.73
N ARG A 112 -17.26 19.02 8.52
CA ARG A 112 -18.47 19.43 9.27
C ARG A 112 -19.46 20.12 8.31
N PRO A 113 -20.67 19.58 8.05
CA PRO A 113 -21.19 18.30 8.56
C PRO A 113 -20.30 17.11 8.18
N LYS A 114 -20.38 16.03 8.96
CA LYS A 114 -19.55 14.84 8.77
C LYS A 114 -19.84 14.22 7.40
N ASP A 115 -18.80 13.97 6.62
CA ASP A 115 -18.92 13.25 5.34
C ASP A 115 -19.37 11.81 5.57
N ARG A 116 -20.06 11.22 4.59
CA ARG A 116 -20.49 9.82 4.69
C ARG A 116 -19.25 8.91 4.76
N PRO A 117 -19.07 8.12 5.82
CA PRO A 117 -17.87 7.29 5.98
C PRO A 117 -17.91 6.00 5.16
N GLY A 118 -19.03 5.69 4.49
CA GLY A 118 -19.22 4.40 3.86
C GLY A 118 -19.13 3.24 4.86
N GLU A 119 -18.93 2.05 4.32
CA GLU A 119 -19.12 0.78 5.01
C GLU A 119 -17.82 0.20 5.56
N VAL A 120 -16.67 0.57 4.97
CA VAL A 120 -15.37 -0.07 5.22
C VAL A 120 -14.50 0.76 6.16
N ARG A 121 -13.76 0.09 7.03
CA ARG A 121 -12.78 0.68 7.96
C ARG A 121 -11.42 0.00 7.82
N LEU A 122 -10.39 0.83 7.78
CA LEU A 122 -9.01 0.44 8.03
C LEU A 122 -8.77 0.41 9.54
N ILE A 123 -8.24 -0.71 10.05
CA ILE A 123 -7.87 -0.87 11.45
C ILE A 123 -6.36 -0.84 11.61
N TYR A 124 -5.88 0.02 12.51
CA TYR A 124 -4.45 0.19 12.75
C TYR A 124 -4.15 0.63 14.19
N THR A 125 -2.93 0.39 14.67
CA THR A 125 -2.52 0.85 15.99
C THR A 125 -2.33 2.37 16.02
N GLU A 126 -2.78 3.02 17.09
CA GLU A 126 -2.51 4.46 17.33
C GLU A 126 -0.99 4.71 17.32
N TYR A 127 -0.24 3.92 18.09
CA TYR A 127 1.22 4.00 18.12
C TYR A 127 1.85 3.20 16.98
N GLY A 128 2.61 3.88 16.13
CA GLY A 128 3.38 3.26 15.05
C GLY A 128 2.58 2.88 13.80
N LYS A 129 1.27 3.16 13.76
CA LYS A 129 0.39 2.95 12.60
C LYS A 129 0.56 1.56 11.97
N ILE A 130 0.53 0.53 12.80
CA ILE A 130 0.66 -0.86 12.35
C ILE A 130 -0.68 -1.29 11.77
N PHE A 131 -0.68 -1.80 10.55
CA PHE A 131 -1.87 -2.36 9.91
C PHE A 131 -2.37 -3.60 10.67
N CYS A 132 -3.64 -3.61 11.05
CA CYS A 132 -4.28 -4.75 11.72
C CYS A 132 -5.22 -5.51 10.79
N GLY A 133 -5.96 -4.79 9.95
CA GLY A 133 -6.87 -5.39 9.00
C GLY A 133 -7.82 -4.38 8.36
N VAL A 134 -8.71 -4.90 7.53
CA VAL A 134 -9.84 -4.17 6.97
C VAL A 134 -11.11 -4.87 7.44
N ILE A 135 -12.06 -4.08 7.92
CA ILE A 135 -13.40 -4.57 8.32
C ILE A 135 -14.46 -3.77 7.58
N ALA A 136 -15.64 -4.34 7.42
CA ALA A 136 -16.78 -3.63 6.85
C ALA A 136 -18.05 -3.92 7.63
N HIS A 137 -18.95 -2.95 7.68
CA HIS A 137 -20.28 -3.20 8.21
C HIS A 137 -20.94 -4.31 7.39
N GLU A 138 -21.58 -5.27 8.05
CA GLU A 138 -22.25 -6.38 7.36
C GLU A 138 -23.57 -5.92 6.73
N GLN A 139 -24.23 -4.91 7.32
CA GLN A 139 -25.54 -4.41 6.91
C GLN A 139 -25.50 -2.89 6.64
N GLY A 140 -25.46 -2.51 5.36
CA GLY A 140 -25.34 -1.10 5.00
C GLY A 140 -24.10 -0.46 5.65
N SER A 141 -24.24 0.72 6.26
CA SER A 141 -23.14 1.50 6.86
C SER A 141 -23.18 1.59 8.39
N SER A 142 -23.85 0.63 9.06
CA SER A 142 -23.96 0.61 10.52
C SER A 142 -24.08 -0.81 11.07
N GLY A 143 -23.97 -0.97 12.40
CA GLY A 143 -24.15 -2.25 13.07
C GLY A 143 -22.86 -3.06 13.16
N ASN A 144 -22.99 -4.40 13.10
CA ASN A 144 -21.86 -5.31 13.24
C ASN A 144 -20.87 -5.15 12.08
N PHE A 145 -19.65 -5.57 12.35
CA PHE A 145 -18.56 -5.58 11.38
C PHE A 145 -18.24 -7.05 11.07
N GLY A 146 -17.82 -7.30 9.83
CA GLY A 146 -17.15 -8.52 9.40
C GLY A 146 -15.73 -8.19 8.94
N MET A 147 -14.81 -9.13 9.11
CA MET A 147 -13.44 -9.01 8.60
C MET A 147 -13.43 -9.25 7.09
N CYS A 148 -12.71 -8.41 6.34
CA CYS A 148 -12.54 -8.61 4.91
C CYS A 148 -11.44 -9.64 4.63
N THR A 149 -11.66 -10.52 3.64
CA THR A 149 -10.79 -11.67 3.34
C THR A 149 -10.54 -11.86 1.85
#